data_AF-A0A933U7J6-F1
#
_entry.id   AF-A0A933U7J6-F1
#
_cell.length_a   1.000
_cell.length_b   1.000
_cell.length_c   1.000
_cell.angle_alpha   90.00
_cell.angle_beta   90.00
_cell.angle_gamma   90.00
#
_symmetry.space_group_name_H-M   'P 1'
#
loop_
_entity.id
_entity.type
_entity.pdbx_description
1 polymer ?
#
loop_
_entity_poly.entity_id
_entity_poly.type
_entity_poly.pdbx_seq_one_letter_code
_entity_poly.pdbx_strand_id
1 'polypeptide(L)'
;MLSPANGNIEAKVLFVAEAPGRLGADRTGVPLHGDRTGDNFEMLLGNVGWKREQVFITNAILCNPQEDNGNNGTPTPEEIANCSSYLEMVIAMVKPDVVATLGKTALEALDLISPHGIELQSGVARMVPWWDRKLFPLYHPGPRALIHRSVAKQRADFMLLAKQVDPVKGLLERKRPEARPARLAVEQPTALQQAVRAILEMQGKLTFFKLTKLLYLADLQALIALGHTFAGNVYLRQVDGPWLPHLDKELKPMDGFEVRRFFAHKLPMVARGPSPRFGPELDDAVLEILTEVVAKYGGLSNAAIKTTVYQTEPMRHILREERAGKDMRNKPVLYRNKAAGNPEA
;
A
#
# COMPACT_ATOMS: atom_id res chain seq x y z
N MET A 1 17.23 -26.40 -25.32
CA MET A 1 16.15 -26.61 -24.32
C MET A 1 14.96 -25.67 -24.56
N LEU A 2 14.48 -25.56 -25.80
CA LEU A 2 13.19 -24.90 -26.09
C LEU A 2 12.30 -25.96 -26.72
N SER A 3 11.23 -26.30 -26.01
CA SER A 3 10.29 -27.35 -26.38
C SER A 3 8.91 -26.99 -25.82
N PRO A 4 7.85 -27.69 -26.21
CA PRO A 4 6.54 -27.54 -25.57
C PRO A 4 6.58 -27.74 -24.04
N ALA A 5 7.57 -28.46 -23.49
CA ALA A 5 7.71 -28.68 -22.05
C ALA A 5 8.20 -27.44 -21.26
N ASN A 6 8.61 -26.38 -21.95
CA ASN A 6 8.89 -25.08 -21.35
C ASN A 6 7.62 -24.35 -20.90
N GLY A 7 6.44 -24.79 -21.36
CA GLY A 7 5.14 -24.21 -21.01
C GLY A 7 4.51 -23.45 -22.18
N ASN A 8 3.61 -22.52 -21.87
CA ASN A 8 2.84 -21.82 -22.89
C ASN A 8 3.65 -20.67 -23.52
N ILE A 9 3.84 -20.71 -24.84
CA ILE A 9 4.57 -19.66 -25.57
C ILE A 9 3.86 -18.29 -25.52
N GLU A 10 2.55 -18.26 -25.27
CA GLU A 10 1.76 -17.03 -25.08
C GLU A 10 1.63 -16.65 -23.60
N ALA A 11 2.38 -17.30 -22.70
CA ALA A 11 2.32 -17.02 -21.28
C ALA A 11 2.70 -15.57 -20.97
N LYS A 12 2.00 -15.01 -19.99
CA LYS A 12 2.24 -13.64 -19.53
C LYS A 12 3.22 -13.53 -18.38
N VAL A 13 3.63 -14.68 -17.84
CA VAL A 13 4.70 -14.79 -16.85
C VAL A 13 5.78 -15.73 -17.39
N LEU A 14 6.99 -15.19 -17.53
CA LEU A 14 8.19 -15.93 -17.88
C LEU A 14 9.06 -16.11 -16.63
N PHE A 15 9.30 -17.35 -16.22
CA PHE A 15 10.29 -17.67 -15.18
C PHE A 15 11.66 -17.92 -15.80
N VAL A 16 12.68 -17.28 -15.25
CA VAL A 16 14.09 -17.46 -15.66
C VAL A 16 14.86 -18.03 -14.48
N ALA A 17 15.25 -19.30 -14.55
CA ALA A 17 16.18 -19.93 -13.61
C ALA A 17 17.64 -19.75 -14.04
N GLU A 18 18.57 -20.24 -13.22
CA GLU A 18 20.01 -20.07 -13.45
C GLU A 18 20.50 -20.90 -14.64
N ALA A 19 20.47 -22.22 -14.51
CA ALA A 19 20.96 -23.17 -15.49
C ALA A 19 20.29 -24.54 -15.29
N PRO A 20 20.37 -25.47 -16.25
CA PRO A 20 19.94 -26.85 -16.06
C PRO A 20 20.69 -27.49 -14.89
N GLY A 21 19.98 -28.25 -14.04
CA GLY A 21 20.60 -29.10 -13.04
C GLY A 21 20.97 -30.47 -13.61
N ARG A 22 22.14 -31.00 -13.25
CA ARG A 22 22.67 -32.30 -13.73
C ARG A 22 21.72 -33.48 -13.57
N LEU A 23 20.97 -33.53 -12.48
CA LEU A 23 19.99 -34.60 -12.24
C LEU A 23 18.62 -34.29 -12.83
N GLY A 24 18.34 -33.02 -13.09
CA GLY A 24 17.07 -32.53 -13.61
C GLY A 24 17.13 -32.21 -15.10
N ALA A 25 17.01 -30.94 -15.43
CA ALA A 25 16.87 -30.42 -16.79
C ALA A 25 17.98 -30.85 -17.77
N ASP A 26 19.20 -31.08 -17.29
CA ASP A 26 20.30 -31.57 -18.14
C ASP A 26 20.02 -32.96 -18.73
N ARG A 27 19.33 -33.82 -17.96
CA ARG A 27 18.92 -35.17 -18.38
C ARG A 27 17.57 -35.18 -19.05
N THR A 28 16.62 -34.41 -18.53
CA THR A 28 15.22 -34.45 -18.96
C THR A 28 14.95 -33.56 -20.16
N GLY A 29 15.80 -32.55 -20.41
CA GLY A 29 15.55 -31.50 -21.39
C GLY A 29 14.46 -30.51 -20.97
N VAL A 30 13.91 -30.64 -19.75
CA VAL A 30 12.78 -29.86 -19.25
C VAL A 30 13.26 -28.93 -18.11
N PRO A 31 13.17 -27.60 -18.25
CA PRO A 31 13.60 -26.67 -17.20
C PRO A 31 12.89 -26.89 -15.87
N LEU A 32 13.61 -26.78 -14.73
CA LEU A 32 13.04 -26.97 -13.39
C LEU A 32 12.21 -28.26 -13.26
N HIS A 33 12.75 -29.39 -13.73
CA HIS A 33 12.07 -30.69 -13.66
C HIS A 33 13.07 -31.83 -13.42
N GLY A 34 12.64 -32.85 -12.68
CA GLY A 34 13.43 -34.07 -12.42
C GLY A 34 14.44 -33.95 -11.28
N ASP A 35 14.47 -32.83 -10.56
CA ASP A 35 15.27 -32.65 -9.36
C ASP A 35 14.51 -31.89 -8.27
N ARG A 36 15.13 -31.81 -7.07
CA ARG A 36 14.53 -31.15 -5.91
C ARG A 36 14.23 -29.67 -6.13
N THR A 37 14.96 -29.00 -7.01
CA THR A 37 14.71 -27.60 -7.37
C THR A 37 13.41 -27.50 -8.17
N GLY A 38 13.23 -28.41 -9.14
CA GLY A 38 11.98 -28.56 -9.89
C GLY A 38 10.79 -28.87 -8.99
N ASP A 39 10.91 -29.84 -8.10
CA ASP A 39 9.84 -30.21 -7.16
C ASP A 39 9.41 -29.01 -6.28
N ASN A 40 10.38 -28.26 -5.78
CA ASN A 40 10.12 -27.05 -4.99
C ASN A 40 9.43 -25.96 -5.83
N PHE A 41 9.85 -25.79 -7.09
CA PHE A 41 9.23 -24.83 -8.00
C PHE A 41 7.77 -25.20 -8.29
N GLU A 42 7.49 -26.46 -8.64
CA GLU A 42 6.12 -26.94 -8.90
C GLU A 42 5.24 -26.80 -7.66
N MET A 43 5.77 -27.08 -6.46
CA MET A 43 5.07 -26.84 -5.20
C MET A 43 4.75 -25.34 -4.99
N LEU A 44 5.70 -24.44 -5.24
CA LEU A 44 5.48 -22.99 -5.09
C LEU A 44 4.49 -22.45 -6.12
N LEU A 45 4.54 -22.97 -7.36
CA LEU A 45 3.60 -22.65 -8.43
C LEU A 45 2.18 -23.13 -8.07
N GLY A 46 2.04 -24.37 -7.62
CA GLY A 46 0.77 -24.95 -7.19
C GLY A 46 0.16 -24.25 -5.98
N ASN A 47 0.98 -23.72 -5.07
CA ASN A 47 0.52 -22.95 -3.90
C ASN A 47 -0.25 -21.67 -4.25
N VAL A 48 -0.06 -21.13 -5.46
CA VAL A 48 -0.80 -19.97 -5.97
C VAL A 48 -1.86 -20.35 -7.01
N GLY A 49 -2.14 -21.66 -7.15
CA GLY A 49 -3.15 -22.18 -8.06
C GLY A 49 -2.74 -22.15 -9.52
N TRP A 50 -1.45 -21.96 -9.83
CA TRP A 50 -0.95 -21.96 -11.19
C TRP A 50 -0.44 -23.33 -11.58
N LYS A 51 -0.51 -23.61 -12.88
CA LYS A 51 0.04 -24.82 -13.50
C LYS A 51 1.17 -24.46 -14.45
N ARG A 52 2.08 -25.40 -14.66
CA ARG A 52 3.22 -25.24 -15.57
C ARG A 52 2.80 -24.82 -16.98
N GLU A 53 1.68 -25.35 -17.47
CA GLU A 53 1.18 -25.06 -18.81
C GLU A 53 0.61 -23.63 -18.95
N GLN A 54 0.50 -22.88 -17.85
CA GLN A 54 0.02 -21.49 -17.89
C GLN A 54 1.17 -20.47 -17.96
N VAL A 55 2.40 -20.90 -17.66
CA VAL A 55 3.59 -20.04 -17.59
C VAL A 55 4.60 -20.48 -18.64
N PHE A 56 5.65 -19.68 -18.87
CA PHE A 56 6.82 -20.13 -19.63
C PHE A 56 8.02 -20.18 -18.71
N ILE A 57 8.88 -21.19 -18.87
CA ILE A 57 10.04 -21.43 -18.01
C ILE A 57 11.26 -21.61 -18.91
N THR A 58 12.32 -20.89 -18.59
CA THR A 58 13.63 -21.04 -19.22
C THR A 58 14.74 -20.87 -18.18
N ASN A 59 15.98 -21.01 -18.63
CA ASN A 59 17.17 -20.71 -17.85
C ASN A 59 17.93 -19.55 -18.49
N ALA A 60 18.73 -18.84 -17.69
CA ALA A 60 19.64 -17.82 -18.17
C ALA A 60 20.75 -18.43 -19.04
N ILE A 61 21.19 -19.64 -18.68
CA ILE A 61 22.16 -20.43 -19.46
C ILE A 61 21.53 -21.76 -19.83
N LEU A 62 21.81 -22.27 -21.04
CA LEU A 62 21.13 -23.43 -21.61
C LEU A 62 21.87 -24.76 -21.41
N CYS A 63 23.07 -24.73 -20.84
CA CYS A 63 23.91 -25.90 -20.55
C CYS A 63 24.15 -26.01 -19.04
N ASN A 64 24.31 -27.23 -18.51
CA ASN A 64 24.66 -27.43 -17.11
C ASN A 64 26.12 -27.02 -16.86
N PRO A 65 26.39 -25.97 -16.05
CA PRO A 65 27.75 -25.68 -15.60
C PRO A 65 28.21 -26.80 -14.66
N GLN A 66 29.36 -27.41 -14.93
CA GLN A 66 29.92 -28.48 -14.11
C GLN A 66 31.25 -28.06 -13.50
N GLU A 67 31.42 -28.34 -12.21
CA GLU A 67 32.72 -28.37 -11.56
C GLU A 67 33.53 -29.60 -12.06
N ASP A 68 34.84 -29.63 -11.86
CA ASP A 68 35.72 -30.75 -12.27
C ASP A 68 35.27 -32.11 -11.71
N ASN A 69 34.57 -32.11 -10.59
CA ASN A 69 34.01 -33.30 -9.93
C ASN A 69 32.67 -33.77 -10.54
N GLY A 70 32.17 -33.09 -11.59
CA GLY A 70 30.90 -33.36 -12.25
C GLY A 70 29.66 -32.90 -11.47
N ASN A 71 29.80 -32.06 -10.44
CA ASN A 71 28.66 -31.44 -9.75
C ASN A 71 28.23 -30.13 -10.42
N ASN A 72 27.00 -29.69 -10.13
CA ASN A 72 26.52 -28.38 -10.58
C ASN A 72 27.44 -27.27 -10.05
N GLY A 73 28.06 -26.54 -10.97
CA GLY A 73 28.82 -25.32 -10.69
C GLY A 73 27.95 -24.07 -10.75
N THR A 74 28.54 -22.94 -10.39
CA THR A 74 27.97 -21.61 -10.66
C THR A 74 28.50 -21.16 -12.02
N PRO A 75 27.64 -20.68 -12.94
CA PRO A 75 28.13 -20.17 -14.20
C PRO A 75 29.08 -18.99 -14.06
N THR A 76 30.05 -18.95 -14.97
CA THR A 76 30.97 -17.83 -15.12
C THR A 76 30.30 -16.64 -15.81
N PRO A 77 30.81 -15.41 -15.63
CA PRO A 77 30.32 -14.25 -16.38
C PRO A 77 30.38 -14.42 -17.89
N GLU A 78 31.38 -15.14 -18.41
CA GLU A 78 31.54 -15.42 -19.84
C GLU A 78 30.44 -16.36 -20.37
N GLU A 79 30.11 -17.42 -19.62
CA GLU A 79 29.01 -18.32 -19.98
C GLU A 79 27.65 -17.60 -19.97
N ILE A 80 27.43 -16.70 -18.99
CA ILE A 80 26.22 -15.88 -18.92
C ILE A 80 26.16 -14.95 -20.14
N ALA A 81 27.24 -14.25 -20.45
CA ALA A 81 27.33 -13.36 -21.60
C ALA A 81 27.09 -14.11 -22.93
N ASN A 82 27.67 -15.31 -23.08
CA ASN A 82 27.48 -16.14 -24.26
C ASN A 82 26.02 -16.57 -24.47
N CYS A 83 25.27 -16.83 -23.40
CA CYS A 83 23.85 -17.23 -23.49
C CYS A 83 22.87 -16.05 -23.51
N SER A 84 23.32 -14.82 -23.22
CA SER A 84 22.45 -13.64 -23.07
C SER A 84 21.57 -13.35 -24.29
N SER A 85 22.12 -13.48 -25.50
CA SER A 85 21.39 -13.26 -26.75
C SER A 85 20.26 -14.26 -26.97
N TYR A 86 20.45 -15.53 -26.56
CA TYR A 86 19.39 -16.54 -26.61
C TYR A 86 18.28 -16.23 -25.62
N LEU A 87 18.63 -15.77 -24.41
CA LEU A 87 17.64 -15.37 -23.41
C LEU A 87 16.83 -14.16 -23.91
N GLU A 88 17.47 -13.17 -24.53
CA GLU A 88 16.81 -12.03 -25.17
C GLU A 88 15.83 -12.50 -26.26
N MET A 89 16.25 -13.42 -27.14
CA MET A 89 15.37 -14.00 -28.16
C MET A 89 14.15 -14.71 -27.56
N VAL A 90 14.33 -15.44 -26.45
CA VAL A 90 13.21 -16.10 -25.75
C VAL A 90 12.24 -15.07 -25.19
N ILE A 91 12.73 -14.00 -24.56
CA ILE A 91 11.88 -12.92 -24.01
C ILE A 91 11.10 -12.22 -25.14
N ALA A 92 11.75 -11.96 -26.27
CA ALA A 92 11.13 -11.35 -27.45
C ALA A 92 10.09 -12.26 -28.13
N MET A 93 10.29 -13.59 -28.08
CA MET A 93 9.38 -14.58 -28.63
C MET A 93 8.12 -14.75 -27.75
N VAL A 94 8.32 -14.94 -26.44
CA VAL A 94 7.22 -15.19 -25.48
C VAL A 94 6.39 -13.92 -25.24
N LYS A 95 7.03 -12.74 -25.34
CA LYS A 95 6.41 -11.42 -25.05
C LYS A 95 5.64 -11.40 -23.70
N PRO A 96 6.26 -11.85 -22.58
CA PRO A 96 5.61 -11.83 -21.28
C PRO A 96 5.41 -10.39 -20.76
N ASP A 97 4.34 -10.17 -20.00
CA ASP A 97 4.15 -8.92 -19.27
C ASP A 97 5.06 -8.84 -18.04
N VAL A 98 5.39 -10.00 -17.45
CA VAL A 98 6.23 -10.14 -16.26
C VAL A 98 7.32 -11.19 -16.49
N VAL A 99 8.57 -10.81 -16.24
CA VAL A 99 9.70 -11.74 -16.15
C VAL A 99 10.04 -11.92 -14.67
N ALA A 100 9.97 -13.15 -14.17
CA ALA A 100 10.28 -13.51 -12.80
C ALA A 100 11.61 -14.27 -12.73
N THR A 101 12.64 -13.67 -12.15
CA THR A 101 13.96 -14.31 -12.03
C THR A 101 14.03 -15.18 -10.79
N LEU A 102 14.66 -16.34 -10.89
CA LEU A 102 14.88 -17.27 -9.79
C LEU A 102 16.37 -17.28 -9.45
N GLY A 103 16.76 -16.48 -8.45
CA GLY A 103 18.12 -16.39 -7.97
C GLY A 103 18.92 -15.22 -8.55
N LYS A 104 20.15 -15.07 -8.04
CA LYS A 104 21.03 -13.95 -8.35
C LYS A 104 21.54 -14.01 -9.79
N THR A 105 21.98 -15.18 -10.24
CA THR A 105 22.54 -15.35 -11.59
C THR A 105 21.53 -15.07 -12.69
N ALA A 106 20.28 -15.50 -12.53
CA ALA A 106 19.21 -15.16 -13.46
C ALA A 106 18.95 -13.64 -13.52
N LEU A 107 19.06 -12.96 -12.39
CA LEU A 107 18.93 -11.50 -12.33
C LEU A 107 20.11 -10.80 -13.02
N GLU A 108 21.35 -11.22 -12.76
CA GLU A 108 22.55 -10.70 -13.42
C GLU A 108 22.51 -10.89 -14.95
N ALA A 109 22.00 -12.04 -15.42
CA ALA A 109 21.84 -12.30 -16.84
C ALA A 109 20.86 -11.33 -17.53
N LEU A 110 19.78 -10.94 -16.85
CA LEU A 110 18.84 -9.94 -17.38
C LEU A 110 19.42 -8.54 -17.37
N ASP A 111 20.27 -8.19 -16.40
CA ASP A 111 20.96 -6.90 -16.35
C ASP A 111 21.87 -6.67 -17.57
N LEU A 112 22.46 -7.75 -18.12
CA LEU A 112 23.25 -7.70 -19.36
C LEU A 112 22.40 -7.39 -20.61
N ILE A 113 21.12 -7.78 -20.62
CA ILE A 113 20.21 -7.51 -21.75
C ILE A 113 19.69 -6.08 -21.66
N SER A 114 19.20 -5.68 -20.48
CA SER A 114 18.77 -4.33 -20.20
C SER A 114 19.10 -4.01 -18.74
N PRO A 115 19.90 -2.97 -18.46
CA PRO A 115 20.25 -2.63 -17.09
C PRO A 115 19.01 -2.35 -16.23
N HIS A 116 18.99 -2.92 -15.03
CA HIS A 116 17.94 -2.72 -14.04
C HIS A 116 18.47 -2.27 -12.69
N GLY A 117 19.75 -2.56 -12.36
CA GLY A 117 20.40 -2.07 -11.13
C GLY A 117 19.76 -2.58 -9.83
N ILE A 118 19.31 -3.84 -9.83
CA ILE A 118 18.56 -4.42 -8.70
C ILE A 118 19.43 -5.48 -8.05
N GLU A 119 19.59 -5.36 -6.75
CA GLU A 119 20.16 -6.42 -5.93
C GLU A 119 19.05 -7.35 -5.43
N LEU A 120 19.25 -8.67 -5.52
CA LEU A 120 18.23 -9.66 -5.16
C LEU A 120 17.70 -9.47 -3.73
N GLN A 121 18.56 -9.19 -2.76
CA GLN A 121 18.17 -9.08 -1.35
C GLN A 121 17.20 -7.91 -1.10
N SER A 122 17.39 -6.78 -1.80
CA SER A 122 16.58 -5.56 -1.63
C SER A 122 15.37 -5.51 -2.59
N GLY A 123 15.48 -6.17 -3.75
CA GLY A 123 14.48 -6.20 -4.81
C GLY A 123 13.50 -7.39 -4.78
N VAL A 124 13.76 -8.41 -3.98
CA VAL A 124 12.92 -9.62 -3.91
C VAL A 124 11.45 -9.30 -3.65
N ALA A 125 10.58 -9.99 -4.40
CA ALA A 125 9.12 -9.90 -4.33
C ALA A 125 8.55 -8.50 -4.58
N ARG A 126 9.26 -7.66 -5.33
CA ARG A 126 8.80 -6.35 -5.76
C ARG A 126 8.70 -6.31 -7.28
N MET A 127 7.56 -5.85 -7.77
CA MET A 127 7.35 -5.58 -9.18
C MET A 127 8.05 -4.28 -9.54
N VAL A 128 8.96 -4.31 -10.50
CA VAL A 128 9.71 -3.14 -10.97
C VAL A 128 9.57 -2.98 -12.48
N PRO A 129 9.53 -1.74 -13.01
CA PRO A 129 9.66 -1.53 -14.44
C PRO A 129 11.01 -2.04 -14.92
N TRP A 130 11.01 -2.77 -16.03
CA TRP A 130 12.23 -3.25 -16.66
C TRP A 130 11.99 -3.35 -18.16
N TRP A 131 12.77 -2.60 -18.94
CA TRP A 131 12.59 -2.50 -20.37
C TRP A 131 11.16 -2.09 -20.76
N ASP A 132 10.48 -2.84 -21.61
CA ASP A 132 9.08 -2.65 -22.04
C ASP A 132 8.06 -3.40 -21.16
N ARG A 133 8.50 -4.02 -20.05
CA ARG A 133 7.71 -4.93 -19.22
C ARG A 133 7.99 -4.78 -17.72
N LYS A 134 7.60 -5.77 -16.92
CA LYS A 134 7.91 -5.84 -15.49
C LYS A 134 8.90 -6.95 -15.17
N LEU A 135 9.73 -6.69 -14.17
CA LEU A 135 10.64 -7.65 -13.56
C LEU A 135 10.18 -7.95 -12.14
N PHE A 136 10.28 -9.21 -11.72
CA PHE A 136 9.88 -9.67 -10.40
C PHE A 136 10.95 -10.61 -9.81
N PRO A 137 11.92 -10.09 -9.04
CA PRO A 137 13.00 -10.90 -8.51
C PRO A 137 12.53 -11.88 -7.42
N LEU A 138 12.92 -13.15 -7.54
CA LEU A 138 12.66 -14.21 -6.57
C LEU A 138 13.95 -14.92 -6.19
N TYR A 139 13.96 -15.55 -5.02
CA TYR A 139 15.05 -16.47 -4.68
C TYR A 139 14.89 -17.78 -5.46
N HIS A 140 16.03 -18.41 -5.75
CA HIS A 140 16.05 -19.72 -6.38
C HIS A 140 15.37 -20.77 -5.45
N PRO A 141 14.60 -21.73 -5.98
CA PRO A 141 13.91 -22.72 -5.16
C PRO A 141 14.82 -23.88 -4.70
N GLY A 142 16.08 -23.90 -5.15
CA GLY A 142 17.04 -24.94 -4.81
C GLY A 142 17.56 -24.91 -3.35
N PRO A 143 18.13 -26.01 -2.84
CA PRO A 143 18.49 -26.16 -1.42
C PRO A 143 19.43 -25.07 -0.86
N ARG A 144 20.40 -24.59 -1.65
CA ARG A 144 21.34 -23.54 -1.22
C ARG A 144 20.63 -22.22 -0.88
N ALA A 145 19.61 -21.86 -1.65
CA ALA A 145 18.88 -20.61 -1.45
C ALA A 145 17.88 -20.68 -0.27
N LEU A 146 17.45 -21.88 0.15
CA LEU A 146 16.55 -22.06 1.30
C LEU A 146 17.17 -21.58 2.62
N ILE A 147 18.51 -21.54 2.71
CA ILE A 147 19.25 -21.01 3.87
C ILE A 147 19.01 -19.50 4.01
N HIS A 148 18.92 -18.79 2.90
CA HIS A 148 18.74 -17.33 2.88
C HIS A 148 17.27 -16.92 2.85
N ARG A 149 16.41 -17.73 2.22
CA ARG A 149 14.97 -17.46 2.13
C ARG A 149 14.17 -18.75 2.26
N SER A 150 13.58 -18.93 3.45
CA SER A 150 12.81 -20.13 3.80
C SER A 150 11.65 -20.37 2.84
N VAL A 151 11.20 -21.63 2.75
CA VAL A 151 10.04 -22.04 1.94
C VAL A 151 8.80 -21.18 2.24
N ALA A 152 8.54 -20.87 3.51
CA ALA A 152 7.42 -20.03 3.91
C ALA A 152 7.49 -18.61 3.32
N LYS A 153 8.69 -18.01 3.27
CA LYS A 153 8.90 -16.70 2.64
C LYS A 153 8.78 -16.79 1.12
N GLN A 154 9.37 -17.80 0.48
CA GLN A 154 9.22 -17.99 -0.96
C GLN A 154 7.76 -18.20 -1.38
N ARG A 155 6.98 -18.95 -0.57
CA ARG A 155 5.54 -19.07 -0.78
C ARG A 155 4.84 -17.72 -0.70
N ALA A 156 5.19 -16.87 0.27
CA ALA A 156 4.67 -15.51 0.37
C ALA A 156 5.02 -14.65 -0.85
N ASP A 157 6.22 -14.81 -1.40
CA ASP A 157 6.65 -14.07 -2.59
C ASP A 157 5.87 -14.48 -3.85
N PHE A 158 5.64 -15.78 -4.04
CA PHE A 158 4.78 -16.28 -5.12
C PHE A 158 3.34 -15.77 -4.96
N MET A 159 2.81 -15.71 -3.73
CA MET A 159 1.49 -15.11 -3.49
C MET A 159 1.45 -13.62 -3.84
N LEU A 160 2.54 -12.87 -3.64
CA LEU A 160 2.63 -11.47 -4.05
C LEU A 160 2.70 -11.31 -5.57
N LEU A 161 3.38 -12.22 -6.27
CA LEU A 161 3.36 -12.29 -7.72
C LEU A 161 1.93 -12.56 -8.22
N ALA A 162 1.29 -13.63 -7.73
CA ALA A 162 -0.05 -14.03 -8.16
C ALA A 162 -1.17 -13.03 -7.83
N LYS A 163 -0.94 -12.12 -6.87
CA LYS A 163 -1.85 -10.99 -6.60
C LYS A 163 -1.80 -9.88 -7.66
N GLN A 164 -0.76 -9.84 -8.48
CA GLN A 164 -0.48 -8.74 -9.41
C GLN A 164 -0.50 -9.17 -10.88
N VAL A 165 -0.53 -10.46 -11.15
CA VAL A 165 -0.52 -11.02 -12.51
C VAL A 165 -1.32 -12.31 -12.54
N ASP A 166 -1.98 -12.55 -13.66
CA ASP A 166 -2.57 -13.83 -14.05
C ASP A 166 -1.64 -14.42 -15.13
N PRO A 167 -1.25 -15.69 -15.03
CA PRO A 167 -0.23 -16.26 -15.90
C PRO A 167 -0.67 -16.35 -17.36
N VAL A 168 -1.99 -16.34 -17.62
CA VAL A 168 -2.58 -16.40 -18.96
C VAL A 168 -3.08 -15.02 -19.41
N LYS A 169 -3.71 -14.26 -18.52
CA LYS A 169 -4.34 -12.96 -18.87
C LYS A 169 -3.39 -11.77 -18.77
N GLY A 170 -2.29 -11.92 -18.05
CA GLY A 170 -1.27 -10.88 -17.91
C GLY A 170 -1.39 -10.08 -16.65
N LEU A 171 -0.78 -8.91 -16.64
CA LEU A 171 -0.81 -8.04 -15.46
C LEU A 171 -2.27 -7.87 -15.04
N LEU A 172 -2.57 -8.30 -13.82
CA LEU A 172 -3.86 -8.02 -13.25
C LEU A 172 -3.90 -6.51 -13.18
N GLU A 173 -4.91 -5.93 -13.82
CA GLU A 173 -5.31 -4.61 -13.43
C GLU A 173 -5.42 -4.68 -11.92
N ARG A 174 -4.61 -3.85 -11.23
CA ARG A 174 -5.06 -3.44 -9.92
C ARG A 174 -6.49 -3.02 -10.21
N LYS A 175 -7.46 -3.71 -9.59
CA LYS A 175 -8.58 -2.97 -9.05
C LYS A 175 -7.89 -1.90 -8.20
N ARG A 176 -7.55 -0.76 -8.83
CA ARG A 176 -7.89 0.51 -8.24
C ARG A 176 -9.26 0.21 -7.64
N PRO A 177 -9.48 0.34 -6.31
CA PRO A 177 -10.86 0.43 -5.86
C PRO A 177 -11.50 1.37 -6.85
N GLU A 178 -12.47 0.87 -7.63
CA GLU A 178 -12.69 1.29 -9.02
C GLU A 178 -12.28 2.74 -9.17
N ALA A 179 -11.37 3.05 -10.10
CA ALA A 179 -11.56 4.34 -10.72
C ALA A 179 -12.98 4.22 -11.28
N ARG A 180 -13.97 4.68 -10.49
CA ARG A 180 -15.29 5.02 -10.99
C ARG A 180 -14.98 5.70 -12.30
N PRO A 181 -15.68 5.34 -13.40
CA PRO A 181 -15.50 6.04 -14.65
C PRO A 181 -15.41 7.52 -14.31
N ALA A 182 -14.55 8.27 -14.98
CA ALA A 182 -14.54 9.72 -14.94
C ALA A 182 -15.87 10.27 -15.54
N ARG A 183 -17.01 9.79 -15.05
CA ARG A 183 -18.14 10.61 -14.70
C ARG A 183 -17.75 11.30 -13.40
N LEU A 184 -17.75 12.62 -13.46
CA LEU A 184 -18.06 13.45 -12.31
C LEU A 184 -19.28 12.88 -11.57
N ALA A 185 -19.05 11.94 -10.67
CA ALA A 185 -19.89 11.73 -9.51
C ALA A 185 -18.95 12.07 -8.36
N VAL A 186 -18.89 13.37 -8.06
CA VAL A 186 -18.41 13.85 -6.77
C VAL A 186 -19.10 12.94 -5.74
N GLU A 187 -18.36 12.06 -5.06
CA GLU A 187 -18.87 11.59 -3.78
C GLU A 187 -19.05 12.86 -2.98
N GLN A 188 -20.30 13.19 -2.68
CA GLN A 188 -20.61 14.42 -1.98
C GLN A 188 -19.70 14.47 -0.74
N PRO A 189 -18.92 15.54 -0.59
CA PRO A 189 -17.93 15.62 0.48
C PRO A 189 -18.65 15.43 1.81
N THR A 190 -18.05 14.65 2.72
CA THR A 190 -18.65 14.43 4.04
C THR A 190 -18.81 15.76 4.77
N ALA A 191 -19.77 15.86 5.70
CA ALA A 191 -19.94 17.08 6.50
C ALA A 191 -18.63 17.49 7.22
N LEU A 192 -17.81 16.51 7.60
CA LEU A 192 -16.47 16.74 8.16
C LEU A 192 -15.49 17.32 7.14
N GLN A 193 -15.44 16.79 5.92
CA GLN A 193 -14.60 17.31 4.84
C GLN A 193 -15.00 18.75 4.47
N GLN A 194 -16.30 19.03 4.40
CA GLN A 194 -16.82 20.36 4.15
C GLN A 194 -16.46 21.33 5.28
N ALA A 195 -16.62 20.92 6.54
CA ALA A 195 -16.25 21.73 7.70
C ALA A 195 -14.74 22.03 7.76
N VAL A 196 -13.89 21.04 7.48
CA VAL A 196 -12.44 21.25 7.38
C VAL A 196 -12.12 22.28 6.30
N ARG A 197 -12.77 22.18 5.14
CA ARG A 197 -12.57 23.11 4.03
C ARG A 197 -13.00 24.53 4.41
N ALA A 198 -14.16 24.71 5.01
CA ALA A 198 -14.63 26.01 5.51
C ALA A 198 -13.65 26.61 6.54
N ILE A 199 -13.16 25.82 7.50
CA ILE A 199 -12.15 26.27 8.47
C ILE A 199 -10.86 26.70 7.78
N LEU A 200 -10.38 25.94 6.80
CA LEU A 200 -9.15 26.27 6.06
C LEU A 200 -9.31 27.46 5.11
N GLU A 201 -10.51 27.71 4.59
CA GLU A 201 -10.81 28.93 3.85
C GLU A 201 -10.70 30.18 4.76
N MET A 202 -11.17 30.08 6.01
CA MET A 202 -11.08 31.17 6.99
C MET A 202 -9.67 31.34 7.60
N GLN A 203 -8.89 30.27 7.74
CA GLN A 203 -7.61 30.28 8.47
C GLN A 203 -6.37 30.19 7.56
N GLY A 204 -6.53 29.75 6.31
CA GLY A 204 -5.44 29.50 5.36
C GLY A 204 -4.59 28.27 5.70
N LYS A 205 -3.96 28.26 6.88
CA LYS A 205 -3.17 27.11 7.39
C LYS A 205 -3.18 27.04 8.92
N LEU A 206 -3.15 25.83 9.46
CA LEU A 206 -3.06 25.59 10.90
C LEU A 206 -2.47 24.22 11.23
N THR A 207 -2.10 24.01 12.49
CA THR A 207 -1.61 22.70 12.97
C THR A 207 -2.73 21.68 12.94
N PHE A 208 -2.41 20.41 12.65
CA PHE A 208 -3.38 19.32 12.74
C PHE A 208 -4.02 19.26 14.14
N PHE A 209 -3.22 19.54 15.17
CA PHE A 209 -3.69 19.69 16.54
C PHE A 209 -4.80 20.73 16.66
N LYS A 210 -4.56 21.97 16.19
CA LYS A 210 -5.55 23.05 16.26
C LYS A 210 -6.81 22.73 15.46
N LEU A 211 -6.68 22.06 14.31
CA LEU A 211 -7.80 21.63 13.48
C LEU A 211 -8.73 20.71 14.28
N THR A 212 -8.18 19.71 14.97
CA THR A 212 -8.99 18.78 15.79
C THR A 212 -9.75 19.51 16.91
N LYS A 213 -9.18 20.58 17.48
CA LYS A 213 -9.80 21.35 18.56
C LYS A 213 -10.91 22.26 18.08
N LEU A 214 -10.71 22.93 16.93
CA LEU A 214 -11.75 23.73 16.29
C LEU A 214 -12.94 22.87 15.88
N LEU A 215 -12.70 21.70 15.28
CA LEU A 215 -13.75 20.74 14.93
C LEU A 215 -14.54 20.26 16.16
N TYR A 216 -13.85 19.91 17.25
CA TYR A 216 -14.50 19.54 18.51
C TYR A 216 -15.38 20.67 19.07
N LEU A 217 -14.89 21.92 19.09
CA LEU A 217 -15.65 23.06 19.59
C LEU A 217 -16.89 23.34 18.72
N ALA A 218 -16.76 23.22 17.40
CA ALA A 218 -17.87 23.35 16.48
C ALA A 218 -18.90 22.22 16.65
N ASP A 219 -18.48 20.97 16.80
CA ASP A 219 -19.41 19.85 17.03
C ASP A 219 -20.11 19.99 18.39
N LEU A 220 -19.41 20.49 19.41
CA LEU A 220 -20.02 20.79 20.72
C LEU A 220 -21.05 21.91 20.61
N GLN A 221 -20.74 22.99 19.89
CA GLN A 221 -21.67 24.10 19.71
C GLN A 221 -22.88 23.69 18.86
N ALA A 222 -22.68 22.89 17.81
CA ALA A 222 -23.77 22.28 17.05
C ALA A 222 -24.63 21.37 17.92
N LEU A 223 -24.04 20.55 18.77
CA LEU A 223 -24.80 19.71 19.69
C LEU A 223 -25.68 20.53 20.64
N ILE A 224 -25.19 21.69 21.11
CA ILE A 224 -25.93 22.59 21.99
C ILE A 224 -27.05 23.35 21.24
N ALA A 225 -26.75 23.89 20.06
CA ALA A 225 -27.65 24.74 19.30
C ALA A 225 -28.69 23.94 18.49
N LEU A 226 -28.28 22.81 17.92
CA LEU A 226 -29.07 21.99 16.98
C LEU A 226 -29.52 20.65 17.56
N GLY A 227 -29.06 20.28 18.76
CA GLY A 227 -29.36 18.98 19.38
C GLY A 227 -28.63 17.79 18.75
N HIS A 228 -27.78 18.02 17.76
CA HIS A 228 -26.91 17.02 17.13
C HIS A 228 -25.58 17.64 16.67
N THR A 229 -24.55 16.80 16.56
CA THR A 229 -23.27 17.20 15.95
C THR A 229 -23.44 17.41 14.44
N PHE A 230 -22.60 18.21 13.80
CA PHE A 230 -22.74 18.49 12.37
C PHE A 230 -22.24 17.32 11.50
N ALA A 231 -21.32 16.51 12.04
CA ALA A 231 -20.70 15.41 11.29
C ALA A 231 -20.79 14.03 11.98
N GLY A 232 -21.54 13.91 13.09
CA GLY A 232 -21.71 12.61 13.77
C GLY A 232 -20.42 12.04 14.37
N ASN A 233 -19.39 12.88 14.51
CA ASN A 233 -18.04 12.45 14.88
C ASN A 233 -17.93 12.01 16.34
N VAL A 234 -17.13 10.96 16.57
CA VAL A 234 -16.76 10.54 17.92
C VAL A 234 -15.37 11.08 18.26
N TYR A 235 -15.33 11.94 19.28
CA TYR A 235 -14.08 12.46 19.83
C TYR A 235 -13.67 11.62 21.03
N LEU A 236 -12.46 11.06 21.00
CA LEU A 236 -11.92 10.25 22.08
C LEU A 236 -11.01 11.09 22.98
N ARG A 237 -11.09 10.87 24.28
CA ARG A 237 -10.15 11.44 25.25
C ARG A 237 -8.75 10.86 25.03
N GLN A 238 -7.80 11.72 24.66
CA GLN A 238 -6.36 11.44 24.56
C GLN A 238 -5.58 12.36 25.50
N VAL A 239 -4.27 12.15 25.69
CA VAL A 239 -3.41 12.93 26.60
C VAL A 239 -3.62 14.45 26.46
N ASP A 240 -3.69 14.95 25.22
CA ASP A 240 -3.87 16.38 24.92
C ASP A 240 -5.32 16.80 24.64
N GLY A 241 -6.28 16.08 25.23
CA GLY A 241 -7.71 16.38 25.16
C GLY A 241 -8.47 15.55 24.11
N PRO A 242 -9.61 16.05 23.62
CA PRO A 242 -10.42 15.36 22.61
C PRO A 242 -9.66 15.20 21.30
N TRP A 243 -9.69 14.01 20.74
CA TRP A 243 -9.03 13.65 19.49
C TRP A 243 -10.01 12.99 18.54
N LEU A 244 -9.93 13.34 17.26
CA LEU A 244 -10.76 12.78 16.20
C LEU A 244 -9.97 11.67 15.46
N PRO A 245 -10.21 10.38 15.74
CA PRO A 245 -9.31 9.29 15.30
C PRO A 245 -9.26 9.10 13.79
N HIS A 246 -10.36 9.45 13.11
CA HIS A 246 -10.53 9.22 11.68
C HIS A 246 -10.17 10.45 10.84
N LEU A 247 -9.79 11.59 11.45
CA LEU A 247 -9.51 12.81 10.71
C LEU A 247 -8.42 12.61 9.64
N ASP A 248 -7.34 11.88 9.95
CA ASP A 248 -6.30 11.64 8.94
C ASP A 248 -6.80 10.84 7.72
N LYS A 249 -7.71 9.88 7.96
CA LYS A 249 -8.36 9.10 6.89
C LYS A 249 -9.28 9.99 6.05
N GLU A 250 -10.00 10.92 6.68
CA GLU A 250 -10.89 11.88 6.03
C GLU A 250 -10.14 12.92 5.18
N LEU A 251 -8.95 13.35 5.63
CA LEU A 251 -8.11 14.28 4.88
C LEU A 251 -7.33 13.64 3.74
N LYS A 252 -7.04 12.33 3.81
CA LYS A 252 -6.29 11.63 2.78
C LYS A 252 -6.85 11.78 1.36
N PRO A 253 -8.18 11.64 1.10
CA PRO A 253 -8.74 11.87 -0.24
C PRO A 253 -8.74 13.34 -0.66
N MET A 254 -8.62 14.28 0.29
CA MET A 254 -8.57 15.72 0.02
C MET A 254 -7.15 16.25 -0.28
N ASP A 255 -6.13 15.48 0.09
CA ASP A 255 -4.73 15.90 0.06
C ASP A 255 -4.21 16.10 -1.37
N GLY A 256 -3.63 17.27 -1.63
CA GLY A 256 -3.22 17.72 -2.97
C GLY A 256 -4.32 18.48 -3.75
N PHE A 257 -5.57 18.46 -3.27
CA PHE A 257 -6.71 19.14 -3.88
C PHE A 257 -7.28 20.22 -2.96
N GLU A 258 -8.19 19.85 -2.05
CA GLU A 258 -8.84 20.77 -1.11
C GLU A 258 -7.95 21.12 0.08
N VAL A 259 -7.06 20.21 0.47
CA VAL A 259 -6.10 20.42 1.54
C VAL A 259 -4.68 20.08 1.09
N ARG A 260 -3.69 20.64 1.77
CA ARG A 260 -2.29 20.22 1.67
C ARG A 260 -1.80 19.85 3.06
N ARG A 261 -1.37 18.60 3.24
CA ARG A 261 -0.73 18.15 4.48
C ARG A 261 0.79 18.19 4.34
N PHE A 262 1.46 18.69 5.36
CA PHE A 262 2.93 18.78 5.39
C PHE A 262 3.42 18.90 6.83
N PHE A 263 4.74 18.89 7.03
CA PHE A 263 5.36 19.16 8.32
C PHE A 263 6.07 20.52 8.28
N ALA A 264 5.92 21.30 9.34
CA ALA A 264 6.73 22.50 9.58
C ALA A 264 7.29 22.45 11.00
N HIS A 265 8.61 22.59 11.16
CA HIS A 265 9.29 22.47 12.45
C HIS A 265 8.88 21.21 13.24
N LYS A 266 8.78 20.06 12.55
CA LYS A 266 8.33 18.75 13.08
C LYS A 266 6.86 18.69 13.54
N LEU A 267 6.06 19.73 13.31
CA LEU A 267 4.63 19.73 13.60
C LEU A 267 3.82 19.39 12.35
N PRO A 268 2.82 18.49 12.44
CA PRO A 268 1.90 18.21 11.34
C PRO A 268 1.02 19.44 11.09
N MET A 269 0.99 19.88 9.83
CA MET A 269 0.29 21.06 9.34
C MET A 269 -0.77 20.65 8.32
N VAL A 270 -1.85 21.41 8.27
CA VAL A 270 -2.86 21.35 7.21
C VAL A 270 -3.08 22.76 6.69
N ALA A 271 -3.04 22.93 5.37
CA ALA A 271 -3.34 24.18 4.71
C ALA A 271 -4.42 23.99 3.64
N ARG A 272 -5.00 25.09 3.19
CA ARG A 272 -5.83 25.11 1.98
C ARG A 272 -5.04 24.55 0.81
N GLY A 273 -5.65 23.62 0.07
CA GLY A 273 -5.05 23.04 -1.12
C GLY A 273 -5.14 23.97 -2.33
N PRO A 274 -4.37 23.69 -3.40
CA PRO A 274 -4.21 24.60 -4.54
C PRO A 274 -5.38 24.56 -5.53
N SER A 275 -6.12 23.46 -5.58
CA SER A 275 -7.18 23.24 -6.58
C SER A 275 -8.31 22.41 -5.95
N PRO A 276 -9.24 23.04 -5.22
CA PRO A 276 -10.33 22.33 -4.58
C PRO A 276 -11.39 21.89 -5.60
N ARG A 277 -11.88 20.65 -5.47
CA ARG A 277 -12.85 20.06 -6.40
C ARG A 277 -14.32 20.33 -6.05
N PHE A 278 -14.61 20.80 -4.84
CA PHE A 278 -15.95 21.11 -4.33
C PHE A 278 -15.91 22.38 -3.46
N GLY A 279 -17.02 23.10 -3.29
CA GLY A 279 -17.23 24.22 -2.33
C GLY A 279 -17.58 23.73 -0.91
N PRO A 280 -17.55 24.55 0.17
CA PRO A 280 -18.15 24.11 1.43
C PRO A 280 -19.67 24.26 1.30
N GLU A 281 -20.38 23.18 0.98
CA GLU A 281 -21.85 23.18 0.88
C GLU A 281 -22.49 22.73 2.20
N LEU A 282 -22.31 23.54 3.23
CA LEU A 282 -22.84 23.29 4.57
C LEU A 282 -24.21 23.96 4.74
N ASP A 283 -25.05 23.37 5.58
CA ASP A 283 -26.25 24.03 6.10
C ASP A 283 -25.87 25.38 6.75
N ASP A 284 -26.69 26.42 6.52
CA ASP A 284 -26.38 27.79 6.95
C ASP A 284 -26.12 27.87 8.46
N ALA A 285 -26.86 27.11 9.28
CA ALA A 285 -26.67 27.09 10.73
C ALA A 285 -25.32 26.45 11.11
N VAL A 286 -24.91 25.40 10.38
CA VAL A 286 -23.59 24.76 10.58
C VAL A 286 -22.46 25.70 10.16
N LEU A 287 -22.62 26.40 9.04
CA LEU A 287 -21.64 27.36 8.56
C LEU A 287 -21.48 28.53 9.55
N GLU A 288 -22.59 29.07 10.07
CA GLU A 288 -22.59 30.12 11.09
C GLU A 288 -21.82 29.67 12.35
N ILE A 289 -22.10 28.46 12.87
CA ILE A 289 -21.38 27.90 14.02
C ILE A 289 -19.87 27.79 13.73
N LEU A 290 -19.47 27.29 12.57
CA LEU A 290 -18.06 27.18 12.21
C LEU A 290 -17.40 28.57 12.14
N THR A 291 -18.09 29.55 11.55
CA THR A 291 -17.61 30.93 11.46
C THR A 291 -17.43 31.54 12.85
N GLU A 292 -18.39 31.39 13.76
CA GLU A 292 -18.28 31.87 15.14
C GLU A 292 -17.12 31.21 15.90
N VAL A 293 -17.00 29.88 15.80
CA VAL A 293 -15.93 29.11 16.44
C VAL A 293 -14.57 29.55 15.91
N VAL A 294 -14.42 29.73 14.60
CA VAL A 294 -13.17 30.17 13.99
C VAL A 294 -12.87 31.62 14.33
N ALA A 295 -13.85 32.52 14.33
CA ALA A 295 -13.68 33.91 14.74
C ALA A 295 -13.20 34.01 16.20
N LYS A 296 -13.79 33.20 17.08
CA LYS A 296 -13.50 33.24 18.52
C LYS A 296 -12.20 32.53 18.91
N TYR A 297 -11.91 31.38 18.29
CA TYR A 297 -10.82 30.49 18.72
C TYR A 297 -9.72 30.30 17.67
N GLY A 298 -9.95 30.70 16.43
CA GLY A 298 -9.01 30.56 15.32
C GLY A 298 -7.73 31.37 15.50
N GLY A 299 -7.73 32.45 16.28
CA GLY A 299 -6.49 33.20 16.61
C GLY A 299 -5.60 32.54 17.67
N LEU A 300 -6.09 31.55 18.41
CA LEU A 300 -5.40 31.04 19.60
C LEU A 300 -4.18 30.17 19.28
N SER A 301 -3.19 30.18 20.18
CA SER A 301 -2.07 29.24 20.14
C SER A 301 -2.54 27.81 20.47
N ASN A 302 -1.72 26.79 20.14
CA ASN A 302 -2.02 25.40 20.50
C ASN A 302 -2.24 25.21 22.00
N ALA A 303 -1.46 25.90 22.85
CA ALA A 303 -1.62 25.85 24.29
C ALA A 303 -2.92 26.51 24.75
N ALA A 304 -3.25 27.69 24.21
CA ALA A 304 -4.47 28.41 24.56
C ALA A 304 -5.74 27.64 24.15
N ILE A 305 -5.80 27.13 22.91
CA ILE A 305 -6.96 26.35 22.45
C ILE A 305 -7.10 25.02 23.21
N LYS A 306 -5.97 24.40 23.61
CA LYS A 306 -6.00 23.22 24.49
C LYS A 306 -6.67 23.58 25.81
N THR A 307 -6.28 24.69 26.45
CA THR A 307 -6.91 25.15 27.70
C THR A 307 -8.40 25.41 27.53
N THR A 308 -8.81 26.10 26.45
CA THR A 308 -10.22 26.35 26.12
C THR A 308 -11.02 25.05 26.05
N VAL A 309 -10.50 24.04 25.35
CA VAL A 309 -11.17 22.75 25.21
C VAL A 309 -11.33 22.04 26.56
N TYR A 310 -10.34 22.12 27.46
CA TYR A 310 -10.41 21.51 28.80
C TYR A 310 -11.46 22.18 29.70
N GLN A 311 -11.81 23.43 29.43
CA GLN A 311 -12.83 24.17 30.18
C GLN A 311 -14.25 23.87 29.72
N THR A 312 -14.43 23.18 28.59
CA THR A 312 -15.76 22.75 28.12
C THR A 312 -16.40 21.77 29.12
N GLU A 313 -17.73 21.79 29.24
CA GLU A 313 -18.45 20.92 30.19
C GLU A 313 -18.12 19.43 30.01
N PRO A 314 -18.12 18.86 28.79
CA PRO A 314 -17.82 17.44 28.61
C PRO A 314 -16.41 17.08 29.08
N MET A 315 -15.42 17.94 28.80
CA MET A 315 -14.06 17.73 29.29
C MET A 315 -13.95 17.90 30.80
N ARG A 316 -14.64 18.86 31.41
CA ARG A 316 -14.69 19.00 32.87
C ARG A 316 -15.31 17.77 33.54
N HIS A 317 -16.31 17.15 32.93
CA HIS A 317 -16.84 15.87 33.37
C HIS A 317 -15.77 14.76 33.31
N ILE A 318 -15.12 14.55 32.15
CA ILE A 318 -14.02 13.59 32.01
C ILE A 318 -12.93 13.80 33.07
N LEU A 319 -12.51 15.04 33.31
CA LEU A 319 -11.48 15.39 34.30
C LEU A 319 -11.96 15.20 35.76
N ARG A 320 -13.27 15.21 36.04
CA ARG A 320 -13.81 14.83 37.36
C ARG A 320 -13.74 13.31 37.55
N GLU A 321 -14.11 12.54 36.53
CA GLU A 321 -14.01 11.07 36.56
C GLU A 321 -12.55 10.61 36.71
N GLU A 322 -11.61 11.25 36.01
CA GLU A 322 -10.17 11.00 36.17
C GLU A 322 -9.68 11.30 37.60
N ARG A 323 -10.16 12.40 38.21
CA ARG A 323 -9.85 12.72 39.62
C ARG A 323 -10.47 11.73 40.61
N ALA A 324 -11.56 11.08 40.25
CA ALA A 324 -12.17 9.99 41.01
C ALA A 324 -11.48 8.63 40.78
N GLY A 325 -10.36 8.60 40.04
CA GLY A 325 -9.55 7.41 39.82
C GLY A 325 -9.94 6.54 38.62
N LYS A 326 -10.88 6.99 37.77
CA LYS A 326 -11.28 6.25 36.56
C LYS A 326 -10.34 6.54 35.40
N ASP A 327 -9.94 5.52 34.64
CA ASP A 327 -9.24 5.73 33.37
C ASP A 327 -10.22 6.10 32.26
N MET A 328 -10.15 7.37 31.83
CA MET A 328 -11.00 7.92 30.78
C MET A 328 -10.31 7.96 29.41
N ARG A 329 -9.07 7.44 29.27
CA ARG A 329 -8.41 7.36 27.97
C ARG A 329 -9.22 6.53 26.98
N ASN A 330 -9.25 6.96 25.72
CA ASN A 330 -10.03 6.36 24.64
C ASN A 330 -11.55 6.32 24.88
N LYS A 331 -12.09 6.98 25.92
CA LYS A 331 -13.54 7.13 26.11
C LYS A 331 -14.07 8.31 25.28
N PRO A 332 -15.31 8.23 24.77
CA PRO A 332 -15.94 9.36 24.08
C PRO A 332 -16.04 10.58 25.00
N VAL A 333 -15.67 11.75 24.48
CA VAL A 333 -15.81 13.04 25.18
C VAL A 333 -17.21 13.59 24.98
N LEU A 334 -17.67 13.65 23.72
CA LEU A 334 -19.06 13.95 23.40
C LEU A 334 -19.83 12.64 23.46
N TYR A 335 -20.82 12.56 24.33
CA TYR A 335 -21.73 11.42 24.43
C TYR A 335 -23.16 11.89 24.17
N ARG A 336 -23.89 11.15 23.34
CA ARG A 336 -25.35 11.26 23.32
C ARG A 336 -25.84 10.55 24.57
N ASN A 337 -26.45 11.29 25.49
CA ASN A 337 -27.06 10.66 26.65
C ASN A 337 -28.22 9.78 26.17
N LYS A 338 -28.04 8.44 26.12
CA LYS A 338 -29.15 7.51 25.84
C LYS A 338 -30.25 7.58 26.92
N ALA A 339 -30.00 8.26 28.05
CA ALA A 339 -30.96 8.42 29.14
C ALA A 339 -31.79 9.72 29.05
N ALA A 340 -31.57 10.60 28.07
CA ALA A 340 -32.51 11.67 27.77
C ALA A 340 -33.57 11.14 26.81
N GLY A 341 -34.51 10.38 27.36
CA GLY A 341 -35.75 10.07 26.67
C GLY A 341 -36.44 11.36 26.25
N ASN A 342 -36.91 11.37 25.01
CA ASN A 342 -37.80 12.38 24.47
C ASN A 342 -38.98 12.61 25.43
N PRO A 343 -39.19 13.80 26.02
CA PRO A 343 -40.54 14.17 26.43
C PRO A 343 -41.25 14.59 25.14
N GLU A 344 -42.41 14.00 24.88
CA GLU A 344 -43.29 14.27 23.72
C GLU A 344 -43.04 13.41 22.47
N ALA A 345 -43.64 12.22 22.49
CA ALA A 345 -44.48 11.68 21.41
C ALA A 345 -45.61 10.87 22.05
#